data_AF-A0A7S2LNP7-F1
#
_entry.id   AF-A0A7S2LNP7-F1
#
_cell.length_a   1.000
_cell.length_b   1.000
_cell.length_c   1.000
_cell.angle_alpha   90.00
_cell.angle_beta   90.00
_cell.angle_gamma   90.00
#
_symmetry.space_group_name_H-M   'P 1'
#
loop_
_entity.id
_entity.type
_entity.pdbx_description
1 polymer ?
#
loop_
_entity_poly.entity_id
_entity_poly.type
_entity_poly.pdbx_seq_one_letter_code
_entity_poly.pdbx_strand_id
1 'polypeptide(L)'
;AGLTILTLWSAATYLLQGLTNRSRMEERLDRATKRLKTARDEHLARVDAEMEKIDIEEKRLKNRLQNLEEKKTESAAANSDEAASDDDRVEINAGGKIIAARRGVLCQVKGTRFEALFNGRWEKKLQRDSSGRIFLDVNPKAFRAIVDW
;
A
#
# COMPACT_ATOMS: atom_id res chain seq x y z
N ALA A 1 42.95 -58.90 49.67
CA ALA A 1 42.79 -57.50 50.12
C ALA A 1 43.11 -56.47 49.04
N GLY A 2 44.14 -56.63 48.19
CA GLY A 2 44.52 -55.62 47.18
C GLY A 2 43.54 -55.44 46.01
N LEU A 3 42.90 -56.51 45.51
CA LEU A 3 42.01 -56.45 44.35
C LEU A 3 40.71 -55.66 44.62
N THR A 4 40.20 -55.73 45.85
CA THR A 4 38.98 -55.03 46.28
C THR A 4 39.20 -53.52 46.50
N ILE A 5 40.42 -53.10 46.86
CA ILE A 5 40.75 -51.68 47.06
C ILE A 5 40.85 -50.95 45.71
N LEU A 6 41.44 -51.59 44.70
CA LEU A 6 41.53 -51.05 43.33
C LEU A 6 40.14 -50.88 42.68
N THR A 7 39.23 -51.85 42.85
CA THR A 7 37.87 -51.75 42.32
C THR A 7 37.07 -50.65 43.01
N LEU A 8 37.26 -50.46 44.32
CA LEU A 8 36.62 -49.38 45.08
C LEU A 8 37.14 -47.99 44.68
N TRP A 9 38.44 -47.86 44.43
CA TRP A 9 39.02 -46.60 43.95
C TRP A 9 38.59 -46.26 42.52
N SER A 10 38.48 -47.27 41.64
CA SER A 10 37.92 -47.10 40.30
C SER A 10 36.44 -46.68 40.37
N ALA A 11 35.63 -47.31 41.21
CA ALA A 11 34.22 -46.92 41.39
C ALA A 11 34.10 -45.48 41.93
N ALA A 12 34.94 -45.09 42.89
CA ALA A 12 34.96 -43.74 43.44
C ALA A 12 35.34 -42.67 42.40
N THR A 13 36.31 -42.96 41.52
CA THR A 13 36.69 -42.04 40.44
C THR A 13 35.59 -41.89 39.38
N TYR A 14 34.94 -42.98 38.98
CA TYR A 14 33.77 -42.90 38.08
C TYR A 14 32.62 -42.09 38.68
N LEU A 15 32.33 -42.25 39.98
CA LEU A 15 31.32 -41.46 40.68
C LEU A 15 31.67 -39.97 40.75
N LEU A 16 32.92 -39.63 41.07
CA LEU A 16 33.39 -38.24 41.09
C LEU A 16 33.33 -37.59 39.70
N GLN A 17 33.70 -38.34 38.66
CA GLN A 17 33.65 -37.87 37.28
C GLN A 17 32.21 -37.69 36.80
N GLY A 18 31.29 -38.57 37.21
CA GLY A 18 29.85 -38.43 36.98
C GLY A 18 29.26 -37.18 37.63
N LEU A 19 29.62 -36.90 38.89
CA LEU A 19 29.18 -35.70 39.62
C LEU A 19 29.72 -34.41 38.97
N THR A 20 30.99 -34.42 38.57
CA THR A 20 31.64 -33.28 37.91
C THR A 20 31.03 -33.01 36.53
N ASN A 21 30.73 -34.07 35.77
CA ASN A 21 30.04 -33.96 34.48
C ASN A 21 28.62 -33.41 34.65
N ARG A 22 27.89 -33.84 35.70
CA ARG A 22 26.54 -33.34 35.98
C ARG A 22 26.53 -31.84 36.29
N SER A 23 27.41 -31.39 37.18
CA SER A 23 27.56 -29.96 37.51
C SER A 23 27.92 -29.13 36.27
N ARG A 24 28.87 -29.61 35.44
CA ARG A 24 29.24 -28.94 34.19
C ARG A 24 28.07 -28.87 33.19
N MET A 25 27.23 -29.91 33.14
CA MET A 25 26.04 -29.93 32.29
C MET A 25 24.97 -28.94 32.78
N GLU A 26 24.73 -28.85 34.08
CA GLU A 26 23.79 -27.88 34.67
C GLU A 26 24.21 -26.44 34.37
N GLU A 27 25.49 -26.11 34.50
CA GLU A 27 26.00 -24.79 34.09
C GLU A 27 25.86 -24.52 32.60
N ARG A 28 26.07 -25.53 31.74
CA ARG A 28 25.87 -25.38 30.29
C ARG A 28 24.40 -25.13 29.96
N LEU A 29 23.49 -25.81 30.67
CA LEU A 29 22.06 -25.63 30.51
C LEU A 29 21.62 -24.24 30.95
N ASP A 30 22.13 -23.74 32.09
CA ASP A 30 21.85 -22.38 32.56
C ASP A 30 22.37 -21.32 31.58
N ARG A 31 23.62 -21.45 31.11
CA ARG A 31 24.19 -20.57 30.09
C ARG A 31 23.39 -20.60 28.78
N ALA A 32 22.95 -21.77 28.34
CA ALA A 32 22.13 -21.91 27.14
C ALA A 32 20.75 -21.25 27.32
N THR A 33 20.10 -21.47 28.46
CA THR A 33 18.79 -20.89 28.78
C THR A 33 18.87 -19.36 28.86
N LYS A 34 19.92 -18.82 29.49
CA LYS A 34 20.16 -17.37 29.56
C LYS A 34 20.36 -16.76 28.17
N ARG A 35 21.17 -17.41 27.31
CA ARG A 35 21.38 -16.98 25.92
C ARG A 35 20.09 -16.99 25.11
N LEU A 36 19.29 -18.05 25.22
CA LEU A 36 18.00 -18.15 24.54
C LEU A 36 17.04 -17.05 24.99
N LYS A 37 16.99 -16.77 26.30
CA LYS A 37 16.18 -15.70 26.85
C LYS A 37 16.59 -14.33 26.29
N THR A 38 17.89 -14.01 26.31
CA THR A 38 18.40 -12.76 25.74
C THR A 38 18.11 -12.65 24.25
N ALA A 39 18.38 -13.70 23.45
CA ALA A 39 18.11 -13.69 22.01
C ALA A 39 16.61 -13.51 21.70
N ARG A 40 15.72 -14.11 22.51
CA ARG A 40 14.28 -13.91 22.40
C ARG A 40 13.89 -12.47 22.73
N ASP A 41 14.40 -11.92 23.82
CA ASP A 41 14.06 -10.56 24.26
C ASP A 41 14.57 -9.52 23.25
N GLU A 42 15.76 -9.72 22.66
CA GLU A 42 16.28 -8.92 21.55
C GLU A 42 15.41 -9.04 20.28
N HIS A 43 14.94 -10.25 19.97
CA HIS A 43 14.06 -10.45 18.81
C HIS A 43 12.71 -9.76 18.98
N LEU A 44 12.11 -9.86 20.18
CA LEU A 44 10.86 -9.17 20.50
C LEU A 44 11.03 -7.65 20.40
N ALA A 45 12.09 -7.09 21.00
CA ALA A 45 12.38 -5.67 20.91
C ALA A 45 12.58 -5.18 19.45
N ARG A 46 13.20 -6.00 18.60
CA ARG A 46 13.33 -5.70 17.17
C ARG A 46 12.00 -5.72 16.44
N VAL A 47 11.15 -6.71 16.73
CA VAL A 47 9.81 -6.81 16.12
C VAL A 47 8.96 -5.61 16.54
N ASP A 48 8.96 -5.26 17.82
CA ASP A 48 8.21 -4.12 18.35
C ASP A 48 8.65 -2.80 17.67
N ALA A 49 9.96 -2.59 17.52
CA ALA A 49 10.49 -1.42 16.83
C ALA A 49 10.11 -1.35 15.34
N GLU A 50 10.04 -2.49 14.64
CA GLU A 50 9.56 -2.52 13.25
C GLU A 50 8.04 -2.30 13.16
N MET A 51 7.27 -2.85 14.11
CA MET A 51 5.82 -2.61 14.17
C MET A 51 5.53 -1.12 14.37
N GLU A 52 6.27 -0.44 15.26
CA GLU A 52 6.10 1.00 15.47
C GLU A 52 6.39 1.82 14.20
N LYS A 53 7.45 1.46 13.45
CA LYS A 53 7.75 2.11 12.15
C LYS A 53 6.62 1.94 11.15
N ILE A 54 6.08 0.73 11.04
CA ILE A 54 4.96 0.43 10.14
C ILE A 54 3.73 1.25 10.55
N ASP A 55 3.45 1.35 11.85
CA ASP A 55 2.29 2.07 12.38
C ASP A 55 2.37 3.58 12.09
N ILE A 56 3.59 4.15 12.17
CA ILE A 56 3.87 5.55 11.80
C ILE A 56 3.63 5.77 10.30
N GLU A 57 4.20 4.91 9.44
CA GLU A 57 4.06 5.05 7.99
C GLU A 57 2.61 4.79 7.52
N GLU A 58 1.89 3.87 8.15
CA GLU A 58 0.48 3.64 7.86
C GLU A 58 -0.36 4.89 8.18
N LYS A 59 -0.15 5.52 9.35
CA LYS A 59 -0.81 6.78 9.71
C LYS A 59 -0.46 7.88 8.72
N ARG A 60 0.81 7.99 8.33
CA ARG A 60 1.26 8.97 7.33
C ARG A 60 0.58 8.77 5.98
N LEU A 61 0.48 7.53 5.51
CA LEU A 61 -0.17 7.19 4.24
C LEU A 61 -1.67 7.47 4.29
N LYS A 62 -2.35 7.09 5.38
CA LYS A 62 -3.78 7.39 5.58
C LYS A 62 -4.04 8.90 5.56
N ASN A 63 -3.25 9.69 6.28
CA ASN A 63 -3.38 11.15 6.29
C ASN A 63 -3.15 11.76 4.90
N ARG A 64 -2.18 11.25 4.15
CA ARG A 64 -1.92 11.70 2.76
C ARG A 64 -3.07 11.35 1.83
N LEU A 65 -3.63 10.14 1.94
CA LEU A 65 -4.79 9.72 1.16
C LEU A 65 -6.00 10.60 1.45
N GLN A 66 -6.31 10.81 2.73
CA GLN A 66 -7.41 11.67 3.13
C GLN A 66 -7.26 13.10 2.58
N ASN A 67 -6.08 13.70 2.72
CA ASN A 67 -5.81 15.04 2.19
C ASN A 67 -5.93 15.10 0.66
N LEU A 68 -5.49 14.06 -0.05
CA LEU A 68 -5.66 13.97 -1.51
C LEU A 68 -7.13 13.82 -1.90
N GLU A 69 -7.90 13.05 -1.15
CA GLU A 69 -9.33 12.88 -1.36
C GLU A 69 -10.09 14.19 -1.10
N GLU A 70 -9.79 14.87 0.00
CA GLU A 70 -10.34 16.20 0.34
C GLU A 70 -10.02 17.22 -0.76
N LYS A 71 -8.77 17.32 -1.20
CA LYS A 71 -8.40 18.21 -2.33
C LYS A 71 -9.12 17.85 -3.62
N LYS A 72 -9.33 16.56 -3.88
CA LYS A 72 -10.04 16.07 -5.06
C LYS A 72 -11.52 16.41 -4.99
N THR A 73 -12.16 16.30 -3.82
CA THR A 73 -13.57 16.65 -3.63
C THR A 73 -13.78 18.16 -3.66
N GLU A 74 -12.90 18.94 -3.02
CA GLU A 74 -12.91 20.42 -3.09
C GLU A 74 -12.74 20.91 -4.52
N SER A 75 -11.77 20.37 -5.25
CA SER A 75 -11.53 20.71 -6.65
C SER A 75 -12.70 20.29 -7.55
N ALA A 76 -13.36 19.17 -7.23
CA ALA A 76 -14.56 18.75 -7.92
C ALA A 76 -15.71 19.71 -7.66
N ALA A 77 -16.02 20.03 -6.40
CA ALA A 77 -17.13 20.90 -6.02
C ALA A 77 -16.97 22.33 -6.59
N ALA A 78 -15.75 22.87 -6.59
CA ALA A 78 -15.50 24.20 -7.16
C ALA A 78 -15.72 24.24 -8.68
N ASN A 79 -15.40 23.15 -9.39
CA ASN A 79 -15.33 23.12 -10.85
C ASN A 79 -16.47 22.34 -11.52
N SER A 80 -17.30 21.64 -10.74
CA SER A 80 -18.43 20.88 -11.24
C SER A 80 -19.58 21.78 -11.67
N ASP A 81 -20.32 21.29 -12.65
CA ASP A 81 -21.68 21.73 -12.91
C ASP A 81 -22.63 20.66 -12.36
N GLU A 82 -23.37 20.97 -11.30
CA GLU A 82 -24.27 20.05 -10.60
C GLU A 82 -25.45 19.60 -11.49
N ALA A 83 -25.67 20.30 -12.61
CA ALA A 83 -26.71 20.01 -13.58
C ALA A 83 -26.27 19.03 -14.71
N ALA A 84 -25.02 18.57 -14.72
CA ALA A 84 -24.52 17.69 -15.78
C ALA A 84 -25.26 16.33 -15.77
N SER A 85 -26.06 16.08 -16.81
CA SER A 85 -26.83 14.85 -17.01
C SER A 85 -26.26 14.00 -18.15
N ASP A 86 -26.44 12.68 -18.08
CA ASP A 86 -26.05 11.76 -19.15
C ASP A 86 -26.81 12.03 -20.47
N ASP A 87 -28.00 12.62 -20.40
CA ASP A 87 -28.80 13.01 -21.56
C ASP A 87 -28.35 14.34 -22.20
N ASP A 88 -27.42 15.06 -21.57
CA ASP A 88 -26.91 16.33 -22.10
C ASP A 88 -26.26 16.11 -23.46
N ARG A 89 -26.63 16.96 -24.41
CA ARG A 89 -25.93 17.04 -25.69
C ARG A 89 -24.72 17.96 -25.55
N VAL A 90 -23.53 17.39 -25.67
CA VAL A 90 -22.26 18.11 -25.54
C VAL A 90 -21.66 18.33 -26.93
N GLU A 91 -21.34 19.58 -27.24
CA GLU A 91 -20.62 19.96 -28.46
C GLU A 91 -19.13 20.15 -28.19
N ILE A 92 -18.30 19.47 -28.99
CA ILE A 92 -16.85 19.41 -28.81
C ILE A 92 -16.19 19.84 -30.11
N ASN A 93 -15.26 20.78 -30.00
CA ASN A 93 -14.33 21.14 -31.06
C ASN A 93 -13.08 20.27 -30.95
N ALA A 94 -13.01 19.20 -31.74
CA ALA A 94 -11.88 18.29 -31.82
C ALA A 94 -10.96 18.72 -32.97
N GLY A 95 -9.85 19.41 -32.68
CA GLY A 95 -8.86 19.83 -33.67
C GLY A 95 -9.45 20.64 -34.84
N GLY A 96 -10.49 21.44 -34.57
CA GLY A 96 -11.18 22.27 -35.56
C GLY A 96 -12.47 21.67 -36.13
N LYS A 97 -12.81 20.40 -35.84
CA LYS A 97 -14.10 19.81 -36.25
C LYS A 97 -15.07 19.71 -35.08
N ILE A 98 -16.31 20.08 -35.34
CA ILE A 98 -17.38 20.02 -34.34
C ILE A 98 -18.00 18.63 -34.34
N ILE A 99 -18.01 18.00 -33.17
CA ILE A 99 -18.60 16.69 -32.92
C ILE A 99 -19.58 16.87 -31.75
N ALA A 100 -20.83 16.46 -31.97
CA ALA A 100 -21.85 16.45 -30.93
C ALA A 100 -22.17 15.02 -30.51
N ALA A 101 -22.22 14.78 -29.21
CA ALA A 101 -22.58 13.49 -28.63
C ALA A 101 -23.36 13.67 -27.32
N ARG A 102 -24.06 12.62 -26.88
CA ARG A 102 -24.63 12.60 -25.52
C ARG A 102 -23.52 12.40 -24.51
N ARG A 103 -23.61 13.05 -23.36
CA ARG A 103 -22.66 12.87 -22.26
C ARG A 103 -22.55 11.42 -21.82
N GLY A 104 -23.66 10.68 -21.79
CA GLY A 104 -23.69 9.25 -21.47
C GLY A 104 -22.81 8.41 -22.40
N VAL A 105 -22.75 8.74 -23.70
CA VAL A 105 -21.84 8.07 -24.67
C VAL A 105 -20.38 8.42 -24.34
N LEU A 106 -20.09 9.68 -24.07
CA LEU A 106 -18.75 10.15 -23.71
C LEU A 106 -18.25 9.58 -22.36
N CYS A 107 -19.18 9.20 -21.48
CA CYS A 107 -18.91 8.68 -20.15
C CYS A 107 -19.17 7.16 -20.02
N GLN A 108 -19.37 6.46 -21.14
CA GLN A 108 -19.72 5.04 -21.16
C GLN A 108 -18.60 4.17 -20.57
N VAL A 109 -17.34 4.47 -20.87
CA VAL A 109 -16.18 3.70 -20.37
C VAL A 109 -15.64 4.32 -19.08
N LYS A 110 -16.04 3.73 -17.96
CA LYS A 110 -15.71 4.20 -16.61
C LYS A 110 -14.21 4.12 -16.28
N GLY A 111 -13.72 5.06 -15.49
CA GLY A 111 -12.33 5.14 -15.03
C GLY A 111 -11.33 5.63 -16.08
N THR A 112 -11.80 6.01 -17.26
CA THR A 112 -10.94 6.53 -18.32
C THR A 112 -10.73 8.04 -18.18
N ARG A 113 -9.63 8.54 -18.74
CA ARG A 113 -9.42 9.99 -18.88
C ARG A 113 -10.52 10.62 -19.73
N PHE A 114 -11.10 9.87 -20.66
CA PHE A 114 -12.19 10.32 -21.52
C PHE A 114 -13.46 10.60 -20.71
N GLU A 115 -13.90 9.64 -19.89
CA GLU A 115 -15.00 9.86 -18.94
C GLU A 115 -14.69 11.04 -18.01
N ALA A 116 -13.48 11.10 -17.46
CA ALA A 116 -13.11 12.17 -16.53
C ALA A 116 -13.21 13.58 -17.14
N LEU A 117 -13.07 13.73 -18.46
CA LEU A 117 -13.25 15.03 -19.13
C LEU A 117 -14.72 15.42 -19.25
N PHE A 118 -15.62 14.44 -19.45
CA PHE A 118 -17.01 14.70 -19.80
C PHE A 118 -18.02 14.43 -18.67
N ASN A 119 -17.59 13.89 -17.53
CA ASN A 119 -18.47 13.61 -16.39
C ASN A 119 -18.93 14.85 -15.59
N GLY A 120 -18.70 16.06 -16.12
CA GLY A 120 -19.14 17.32 -15.52
C GLY A 120 -18.26 17.83 -14.37
N ARG A 121 -17.28 17.06 -13.88
CA ARG A 121 -16.41 17.47 -12.75
C ARG A 121 -15.54 18.69 -13.06
N TRP A 122 -15.18 18.88 -14.33
CA TRP A 122 -14.21 19.91 -14.74
C TRP A 122 -14.82 20.96 -15.67
N GLU A 123 -16.15 21.04 -15.76
CA GLU A 123 -16.89 21.82 -16.76
C GLU A 123 -16.44 23.30 -16.82
N LYS A 124 -16.06 23.89 -15.67
CA LYS A 124 -15.56 25.27 -15.54
C LYS A 124 -14.08 25.46 -15.88
N LYS A 125 -13.30 24.38 -15.97
CA LYS A 125 -11.84 24.39 -16.22
C LYS A 125 -11.46 23.84 -17.59
N LEU A 126 -12.39 23.22 -18.31
CA LEU A 126 -12.14 22.78 -19.68
C LEU A 126 -11.88 23.98 -20.58
N GLN A 127 -10.89 23.83 -21.46
CA GLN A 127 -10.62 24.82 -22.50
C GLN A 127 -11.83 24.90 -23.44
N ARG A 128 -12.23 26.11 -23.78
CA ARG A 128 -13.33 26.37 -24.71
C ARG A 128 -12.83 27.12 -25.94
N ASP A 129 -13.47 26.85 -27.08
CA ASP A 129 -13.25 27.63 -28.29
C ASP A 129 -13.99 28.97 -28.23
N SER A 130 -13.85 29.79 -29.27
CA SER A 130 -14.51 31.11 -29.36
C SER A 130 -16.04 31.05 -29.37
N SER A 131 -16.63 29.87 -29.57
CA SER A 131 -18.08 29.63 -29.53
C SER A 131 -18.53 28.99 -28.21
N GLY A 132 -17.64 28.84 -27.23
CA GLY A 132 -17.95 28.27 -25.92
C GLY A 132 -18.00 26.74 -25.88
N ARG A 133 -17.62 26.04 -26.96
CA ARG A 133 -17.59 24.56 -27.02
C ARG A 133 -16.31 24.02 -26.39
N ILE A 134 -16.36 22.82 -25.84
CA ILE A 134 -15.16 22.16 -25.29
C ILE A 134 -14.14 21.98 -26.42
N PHE A 135 -12.94 22.51 -26.25
CA PHE A 135 -11.87 22.39 -27.24
C PHE A 135 -10.87 21.30 -26.84
N LEU A 136 -10.60 20.39 -27.77
CA LEU A 136 -9.59 19.35 -27.63
C LEU A 136 -8.66 19.37 -28.84
N ASP A 137 -7.36 19.50 -28.58
CA ASP A 137 -6.32 19.42 -29.62
C ASP A 137 -6.01 17.96 -29.96
N VAL A 138 -6.90 17.34 -30.73
CA VAL A 138 -6.85 15.92 -31.11
C VAL A 138 -7.21 15.72 -32.57
N ASN A 139 -6.80 14.60 -33.15
CA ASN A 139 -7.21 14.23 -34.50
C ASN A 139 -8.74 13.99 -34.54
N PRO A 140 -9.50 14.73 -35.36
CA PRO A 140 -10.95 14.63 -35.36
C PRO A 140 -11.48 13.30 -35.88
N LYS A 141 -10.79 12.64 -36.81
CA LYS A 141 -11.22 11.32 -37.33
C LYS A 141 -11.09 10.25 -36.25
N ALA A 142 -9.99 10.27 -35.50
CA ALA A 142 -9.77 9.34 -34.39
C ALA A 142 -10.77 9.59 -33.26
N PHE A 143 -11.00 10.85 -32.89
CA PHE A 143 -11.99 11.21 -31.88
C PHE A 143 -13.39 10.73 -32.27
N ARG A 144 -13.77 10.94 -33.54
CA ARG A 144 -15.07 10.47 -34.06
C ARG A 144 -15.21 8.95 -33.97
N ALA A 145 -14.17 8.20 -34.32
CA ALA A 145 -14.18 6.74 -34.20
C ALA A 145 -14.36 6.25 -32.76
N ILE A 146 -13.84 6.98 -31.77
CA ILE A 146 -14.06 6.68 -30.34
C ILE A 146 -15.51 6.95 -29.94
N VAL A 147 -16.10 8.04 -30.43
CA VAL A 147 -17.49 8.42 -30.12
C VAL A 147 -18.50 7.49 -30.79
N ASP A 148 -18.19 6.98 -31.98
CA ASP A 148 -19.06 6.09 -32.75
C ASP A 148 -18.92 4.59 -32.36
N TRP A 149 -18.02 4.25 -31.43
CA TRP A 149 -17.79 2.89 -30.95
C TRP A 149 -18.91 2.41 -30.01
#